data_AF-A0AA50DCV9-F1
#
_entry.id   AF-A0AA50DCV9-F1
#
_cell.length_a   1.000
_cell.length_b   1.000
_cell.length_c   1.000
_cell.angle_alpha   90.00
_cell.angle_beta   90.00
_cell.angle_gamma   90.00
#
_symmetry.space_group_name_H-M   'P 1'
#
loop_
_entity.id
_entity.type
_entity.pdbx_description
1 polymer ?
#
loop_
_entity_poly.entity_id
_entity_poly.type
_entity_poly.pdbx_seq_one_letter_code
_entity_poly.pdbx_strand_id
1 'polypeptide(L)'
;MALASPDSEMVLMKRHAPEQTPIRDDPNFTHLHRACLLWVYYLRAESEVKKQAFLYEAAKHLMQLQPCGDEGEQVYVQVWEAMRRREMGRAYVETKVGYNFVQATDEGGFHTSRVITYKQGSEDDNNIR
;
A
#
# COMPACT_ATOMS: atom_id res chain seq x y z
N MET A 1 -12.31 45.82 -14.51
CA MET A 1 -12.63 44.38 -14.37
C MET A 1 -11.55 43.78 -13.50
N ALA A 2 -11.93 43.25 -12.34
CA ALA A 2 -11.02 42.78 -11.30
C ALA A 2 -10.44 41.41 -11.64
N LEU A 3 -9.18 41.21 -11.23
CA LEU A 3 -8.35 40.02 -11.36
C LEU A 3 -8.95 38.83 -10.60
N ALA A 4 -8.96 37.64 -11.20
CA ALA A 4 -9.19 36.39 -10.49
C ALA A 4 -7.85 35.63 -10.38
N SER A 5 -7.35 35.53 -9.14
CA SER A 5 -6.18 34.73 -8.76
C SER A 5 -6.39 33.23 -9.04
N PRO A 6 -5.32 32.47 -9.38
CA PRO A 6 -5.34 31.02 -9.39
C PRO A 6 -4.78 30.51 -8.06
N ASP A 7 -5.63 30.40 -7.04
CA ASP A 7 -5.25 29.69 -5.81
C ASP A 7 -6.45 28.94 -5.25
N SER A 8 -6.18 27.72 -4.80
CA SER A 8 -7.08 26.79 -4.10
C SER A 8 -7.77 25.73 -4.94
N GLU A 9 -6.98 24.78 -5.41
CA GLU A 9 -7.41 23.37 -5.37
C GLU A 9 -6.33 22.52 -4.68
N MET A 10 -6.03 22.86 -3.42
CA MET A 10 -5.59 21.84 -2.47
C MET A 10 -6.77 20.91 -2.25
N VAL A 11 -6.93 19.92 -3.14
CA VAL A 11 -7.86 18.82 -2.96
C VAL A 11 -7.42 18.09 -1.70
N LEU A 12 -8.06 18.50 -0.60
CA LEU A 12 -7.96 17.89 0.71
C LEU A 12 -8.39 16.43 0.53
N MET A 13 -7.43 15.55 0.28
CA MET A 13 -7.67 14.11 0.23
C MET A 13 -8.16 13.70 1.61
N LYS A 14 -9.49 13.67 1.75
CA LYS A 14 -10.17 13.18 2.93
C LYS A 14 -9.73 11.74 3.13
N ARG A 15 -8.97 11.57 4.20
CA ARG A 15 -8.67 10.36 4.95
C ARG A 15 -9.72 9.27 4.71
N HIS A 16 -9.46 8.41 3.75
CA HIS A 16 -10.07 7.09 3.72
C HIS A 16 -9.03 6.13 4.29
N ALA A 17 -9.03 6.01 5.62
CA ALA A 17 -8.55 4.77 6.22
C ALA A 17 -9.27 3.63 5.49
N PRO A 18 -8.57 2.60 5.01
CA PRO A 18 -9.21 1.50 4.31
C PRO A 18 -10.31 0.97 5.22
N GLU A 19 -11.53 0.99 4.70
CA GLU A 19 -12.66 0.30 5.28
C GLU A 19 -12.17 -1.11 5.58
N GLN A 20 -12.15 -1.50 6.86
CA GLN A 20 -11.55 -2.74 7.32
C GLN A 20 -12.19 -3.89 6.52
N THR A 21 -11.48 -4.40 5.52
CA THR A 21 -11.91 -5.63 4.85
C THR A 21 -11.98 -6.69 5.94
N PRO A 22 -13.13 -7.32 6.19
CA PRO A 22 -13.31 -8.24 7.30
C PRO A 22 -12.71 -9.58 6.91
N ILE A 23 -11.40 -9.64 6.66
CA ILE A 23 -10.68 -10.89 6.76
C ILE A 23 -10.36 -10.99 8.25
N ARG A 24 -11.35 -11.43 9.01
CA ARG A 24 -11.18 -11.84 10.40
C ARG A 24 -9.96 -12.76 10.42
N ASP A 25 -9.05 -12.57 11.37
CA ASP A 25 -7.89 -13.42 11.54
C ASP A 25 -8.32 -14.83 11.97
N ASP A 26 -8.88 -15.59 11.03
CA ASP A 26 -9.16 -16.99 11.21
C ASP A 26 -7.81 -17.72 11.20
N PRO A 27 -7.42 -18.37 12.31
CA PRO A 27 -6.16 -19.08 12.41
C PRO A 27 -6.06 -20.24 11.42
N ASN A 28 -7.16 -20.64 10.77
CA ASN A 28 -7.17 -21.69 9.75
C ASN A 28 -6.77 -21.19 8.35
N PHE A 29 -6.68 -19.88 8.12
CA PHE A 29 -6.28 -19.34 6.81
C PHE A 29 -4.76 -19.19 6.71
N THR A 30 -4.14 -20.01 5.87
CA THR A 30 -2.71 -19.90 5.53
C THR A 30 -2.39 -18.56 4.87
N HIS A 31 -1.14 -18.12 4.96
CA HIS A 31 -0.69 -16.91 4.26
C HIS A 31 -0.94 -16.98 2.74
N LEU A 32 -0.89 -18.18 2.15
CA LEU A 32 -1.20 -18.38 0.73
C LEU A 32 -2.67 -18.08 0.43
N HIS A 33 -3.61 -18.65 1.18
CA HIS A 33 -5.04 -18.37 0.99
C HIS A 33 -5.35 -16.87 1.11
N ARG A 34 -4.71 -16.18 2.05
CA ARG A 34 -4.85 -14.73 2.21
C ARG A 34 -4.30 -13.97 1.01
N ALA A 35 -3.12 -14.34 0.51
CA ALA A 35 -2.54 -13.75 -0.69
C ALA A 35 -3.44 -13.97 -1.92
N CYS A 36 -3.97 -15.17 -2.12
CA CYS A 36 -4.92 -15.48 -3.20
C CYS A 36 -6.19 -14.62 -3.11
N LEU A 37 -6.77 -14.49 -1.92
CA LEU A 37 -7.97 -13.69 -1.72
C LEU A 37 -7.71 -12.19 -2.01
N LEU A 38 -6.60 -11.67 -1.50
CA LEU A 38 -6.18 -10.27 -1.74
C LEU A 38 -5.88 -10.02 -3.22
N TRP A 39 -5.32 -11.01 -3.91
CA TRP A 39 -5.13 -10.95 -5.36
C TRP A 39 -6.47 -10.87 -6.11
N VAL A 40 -7.47 -11.67 -5.73
CA VAL A 40 -8.83 -11.56 -6.29
C VAL A 40 -9.44 -10.19 -6.02
N TYR A 41 -9.27 -9.65 -4.81
CA TYR A 41 -9.75 -8.29 -4.49
C TYR A 41 -9.03 -7.21 -5.27
N TYR A 42 -7.72 -7.35 -5.50
CA TYR A 42 -6.97 -6.46 -6.38
C TYR A 42 -7.53 -6.46 -7.80
N LEU A 43 -7.78 -7.63 -8.39
CA LEU A 43 -8.31 -7.75 -9.74
C LEU A 43 -9.72 -7.14 -9.89
N ARG A 44 -10.50 -7.13 -8.81
CA ARG A 44 -11.86 -6.56 -8.79
C ARG A 44 -11.92 -5.11 -8.33
N ALA A 45 -10.82 -4.55 -7.85
CA ALA A 45 -10.82 -3.20 -7.28
C ALA A 45 -10.93 -2.13 -8.37
N GLU A 46 -11.89 -1.23 -8.21
CA GLU A 46 -12.12 -0.13 -9.16
C GLU A 46 -11.19 1.07 -8.93
N SER A 47 -10.75 1.29 -7.68
CA SER A 47 -9.89 2.42 -7.33
C SER A 47 -8.42 2.02 -7.19
N GLU A 48 -7.52 2.88 -7.65
CA GLU A 48 -6.07 2.66 -7.51
C GLU A 48 -5.61 2.60 -6.05
N VAL A 49 -6.28 3.35 -5.16
CA VAL A 49 -5.99 3.30 -3.71
C VAL A 49 -6.26 1.90 -3.15
N LYS A 50 -7.40 1.28 -3.51
CA LYS A 50 -7.72 -0.09 -3.09
C LYS A 50 -6.74 -1.09 -3.69
N LYS A 51 -6.41 -0.93 -4.98
CA LYS A 51 -5.41 -1.78 -5.64
C LYS A 51 -4.03 -1.70 -4.97
N GLN A 52 -3.59 -0.52 -4.56
CA GLN A 52 -2.33 -0.35 -3.81
C GLN A 52 -2.37 -1.09 -2.48
N ALA A 53 -3.44 -0.91 -1.70
CA ALA A 53 -3.60 -1.57 -0.41
C ALA A 53 -3.62 -3.10 -0.54
N PHE A 54 -4.36 -3.64 -1.52
CA PHE A 54 -4.43 -5.08 -1.76
C PHE A 54 -3.11 -5.66 -2.23
N LEU A 55 -2.39 -4.99 -3.16
CA LEU A 55 -1.06 -5.44 -3.57
C LEU A 55 -0.06 -5.44 -2.41
N TYR A 56 -0.08 -4.38 -1.59
CA TYR A 56 0.79 -4.27 -0.42
C TYR A 56 0.58 -5.45 0.54
N GLU A 57 -0.66 -5.74 0.94
CA GLU A 57 -0.92 -6.84 1.87
C GLU A 57 -0.69 -8.22 1.23
N ALA A 58 -1.03 -8.40 -0.06
CA ALA A 58 -0.78 -9.65 -0.77
C ALA A 58 0.71 -9.98 -0.80
N ALA A 59 1.54 -9.03 -1.22
CA ALA A 59 2.99 -9.19 -1.27
C ALA A 59 3.59 -9.45 0.12
N LYS A 60 3.11 -8.76 1.16
CA LYS A 60 3.54 -8.99 2.55
C LYS A 60 3.21 -10.39 3.04
N HIS A 61 2.07 -10.96 2.65
CA HIS A 61 1.75 -12.36 2.96
C HIS A 61 2.62 -13.34 2.17
N LEU A 62 2.89 -13.06 0.89
CA LEU A 62 3.79 -13.87 0.08
C LEU A 62 5.24 -13.87 0.60
N MET A 63 5.71 -12.77 1.20
CA MET A 63 7.02 -12.70 1.86
C MET A 63 7.16 -13.67 3.05
N GLN A 64 6.05 -14.04 3.70
CA GLN A 64 6.05 -14.96 4.84
C GLN A 64 6.01 -16.44 4.40
N LEU A 65 5.88 -16.69 3.10
CA LEU A 65 5.86 -18.03 2.53
C LEU A 65 7.24 -18.34 1.93
N GLN A 66 7.72 -19.56 2.15
CA GLN A 66 8.54 -20.19 1.11
C GLN A 66 7.56 -20.60 0.01
N PRO A 67 7.72 -20.12 -1.24
CA PRO A 67 6.86 -20.57 -2.33
C PRO A 67 6.97 -22.10 -2.44
N CYS A 68 5.87 -22.79 -2.22
CA CYS A 68 5.80 -24.24 -2.33
C CYS A 68 4.51 -24.64 -3.08
N GLY A 69 4.68 -25.42 -4.14
CA GLY A 69 3.59 -25.87 -5.01
C GLY A 69 3.17 -24.86 -6.09
N ASP A 70 2.62 -25.40 -7.19
CA ASP A 70 2.35 -24.66 -8.42
C ASP A 70 1.42 -23.45 -8.23
N GLU A 71 0.39 -23.56 -7.40
CA GLU A 71 -0.57 -22.47 -7.13
C GLU A 71 0.11 -21.30 -6.41
N GLY A 72 0.95 -21.61 -5.41
CA GLY A 72 1.70 -20.61 -4.66
C GLY A 72 2.68 -19.85 -5.54
N GLU A 73 3.38 -20.56 -6.42
CA GLU A 73 4.31 -19.97 -7.38
C GLU A 73 3.59 -19.09 -8.40
N GLN A 74 2.43 -19.51 -8.92
CA GLN A 74 1.66 -18.71 -9.87
C GLN A 74 1.16 -17.40 -9.27
N VAL A 75 0.57 -17.43 -8.07
CA VAL A 75 0.09 -16.22 -7.40
C VAL A 75 1.26 -15.31 -7.05
N TYR A 76 2.39 -15.88 -6.63
CA TYR A 76 3.61 -15.13 -6.37
C TYR A 76 4.06 -14.35 -7.61
N VAL A 77 4.23 -15.02 -8.75
CA VAL A 77 4.68 -14.41 -10.00
C VAL A 77 3.70 -13.34 -10.47
N GLN A 78 2.39 -13.60 -10.41
CA GLN A 78 1.37 -12.63 -10.82
C GLN A 78 1.41 -11.36 -9.99
N VAL A 79 1.53 -11.47 -8.66
CA VAL A 79 1.64 -10.33 -7.76
C VAL A 79 2.96 -9.57 -8.00
N TRP A 80 4.07 -10.29 -8.17
CA TRP A 80 5.37 -9.70 -8.48
C TRP A 80 5.35 -8.90 -9.79
N GLU A 81 4.81 -9.48 -10.86
CA GLU A 81 4.68 -8.79 -12.15
C GLU A 81 3.75 -7.58 -12.06
N ALA A 82 2.61 -7.71 -11.36
CA ALA A 82 1.69 -6.61 -11.17
C ALA A 82 2.33 -5.44 -10.43
N MET A 83 3.21 -5.72 -9.47
CA MET A 83 4.03 -4.69 -8.82
C MET A 83 5.05 -4.09 -9.78
N ARG A 84 5.78 -4.90 -10.57
CA ARG A 84 6.79 -4.41 -11.53
C ARG A 84 6.23 -3.47 -12.60
N ARG A 85 4.96 -3.60 -12.96
CA ARG A 85 4.28 -2.70 -13.90
C ARG A 85 3.98 -1.32 -13.31
N ARG A 86 4.08 -1.14 -11.99
CA ARG A 86 3.85 0.14 -11.32
C ARG A 86 5.10 0.99 -11.31
N GLU A 87 4.91 2.29 -11.13
CA GLU A 87 6.00 3.24 -10.91
C GLU A 87 6.90 2.77 -9.75
N MET A 88 8.21 2.68 -10.02
CA MET A 88 9.24 2.16 -9.11
C MET A 88 9.05 0.70 -8.62
N GLY A 89 8.10 -0.05 -9.18
CA GLY A 89 7.86 -1.43 -8.74
C GLY A 89 7.28 -1.54 -7.32
N ARG A 90 6.52 -0.53 -6.87
CA ARG A 90 6.12 -0.37 -5.45
C ARG A 90 4.61 -0.36 -5.23
N ALA A 91 4.21 -0.83 -4.05
CA ALA A 91 2.89 -0.63 -3.46
C ALA A 91 3.07 -0.06 -2.05
N TYR A 92 2.13 0.76 -1.59
CA TYR A 92 2.22 1.38 -0.26
C TYR A 92 0.87 1.48 0.44
N VAL A 93 0.94 1.60 1.76
CA VAL A 93 -0.19 1.97 2.61
C VAL A 93 0.20 3.16 3.48
N GLU A 94 -0.71 4.12 3.60
CA GLU A 94 -0.55 5.24 4.54
C GLU A 94 -0.82 4.75 5.96
N THR A 95 -0.01 5.23 6.89
CA THR A 95 -0.09 4.96 8.32
C THR A 95 -0.26 6.28 9.07
N LYS A 96 -0.53 6.23 10.38
CA LYS A 96 -0.66 7.43 11.21
C LYS A 96 0.58 8.34 11.22
N VAL A 97 1.75 7.81 10.87
CA VAL A 97 3.05 8.50 11.03
C VAL A 97 3.90 8.52 9.75
N GLY A 98 3.32 8.15 8.60
CA GLY A 98 4.03 8.06 7.33
C GLY A 98 3.55 6.90 6.48
N TYR A 99 4.45 6.21 5.79
CA TYR A 99 4.09 5.20 4.79
C TYR A 99 4.87 3.90 5.00
N ASN A 100 4.20 2.77 4.75
CA ASN A 100 4.87 1.49 4.59
C ASN A 100 4.85 1.12 3.11
N PHE A 101 5.96 0.62 2.60
CA PHE A 101 6.13 0.20 1.21
C PHE A 101 6.45 -1.28 1.15
N VAL A 102 5.98 -1.90 0.06
CA VAL A 102 6.53 -3.15 -0.46
C VAL A 102 7.04 -2.86 -1.86
N GLN A 103 8.20 -3.41 -2.21
CA GLN A 103 8.82 -3.30 -3.52
C GLN A 103 9.10 -4.69 -4.09
N ALA A 104 8.81 -4.89 -5.38
CA ALA A 104 9.25 -6.05 -6.13
C ALA A 104 10.74 -5.90 -6.51
N THR A 105 11.58 -6.85 -6.09
CA THR A 105 13.02 -6.86 -6.38
C THR A 105 13.31 -7.48 -7.75
N ASP A 106 14.45 -7.14 -8.34
CA ASP A 106 14.87 -7.71 -9.64
C ASP A 106 15.19 -9.21 -9.55
N GLU A 107 15.44 -9.73 -8.34
CA GLU A 107 15.68 -11.15 -8.06
C GLU A 107 14.40 -12.00 -8.01
N GLY A 108 13.25 -11.43 -8.36
CA GLY A 108 11.97 -12.13 -8.24
C GLY A 108 11.46 -12.18 -6.80
N GLY A 109 11.86 -11.23 -5.95
CA GLY A 109 11.53 -11.16 -4.53
C GLY A 109 10.64 -9.98 -4.15
N PHE A 110 10.35 -9.85 -2.86
CA PHE A 110 9.71 -8.67 -2.27
C PHE A 110 10.54 -8.12 -1.12
N HIS A 111 10.54 -6.80 -0.96
CA HIS A 111 11.23 -6.09 0.13
C HIS A 111 10.29 -5.06 0.76
N THR A 112 10.30 -4.95 2.09
CA THR A 112 9.52 -3.96 2.83
C THR A 112 10.40 -2.82 3.33
N SER A 113 9.89 -1.59 3.25
CA SER A 113 10.53 -0.43 3.86
C SER A 113 9.48 0.50 4.49
N ARG A 114 9.92 1.35 5.41
CA ARG A 114 9.05 2.30 6.11
C ARG A 114 9.64 3.69 6.05
N VAL A 115 8.79 4.67 5.76
CA VAL A 115 9.13 6.10 5.81
C VAL A 115 8.30 6.73 6.92
N ILE A 116 8.98 7.40 7.85
CA ILE A 116 8.34 8.16 8.94
C ILE A 116 8.38 9.63 8.54
N THR A 117 7.20 10.25 8.47
CA THR A 117 7.08 11.66 8.15
C THR A 117 6.85 12.43 9.45
N TYR A 118 7.91 13.07 9.96
CA TYR A 118 7.77 13.99 11.08
C TYR A 118 7.07 15.24 10.56
N LYS A 119 5.85 15.53 11.05
CA LYS A 119 5.30 16.87 10.88
C LYS A 119 6.22 17.80 11.66
N GLN A 120 6.96 18.63 10.94
CA GLN A 120 7.72 19.72 11.52
C GLN A 120 6.70 20.55 12.31
N GLY A 121 6.73 20.45 13.64
CA GLY A 121 5.96 21.33 14.49
C GLY A 121 6.41 22.73 14.14
N SER A 122 5.47 23.58 13.75
CA SER A 122 5.69 25.01 13.67
C SER A 122 5.99 25.50 15.09
N GLU A 123 7.25 25.44 15.50
CA GLU A 123 7.81 26.30 16.55
C GLU A 123 7.87 27.71 15.98
N ASP A 124 6.73 28.39 15.97
CA ASP A 124 6.64 29.84 15.85
C ASP A 124 5.68 30.33 16.95
N ASP A 125 6.06 30.11 18.21
CA ASP A 125 5.67 31.02 19.29
C ASP A 125 6.93 31.78 19.72
N ASN A 126 7.27 32.74 18.86
CA ASN A 126 8.17 33.83 19.16
C ASN A 126 7.68 34.57 20.41
N ASN A 127 8.46 34.46 21.48
CA ASN A 127 8.99 35.60 22.23
C ASN A 127 8.14 36.88 22.19
N ILE A 128 7.21 37.04 23.14
CA ILE A 128 6.75 38.37 23.56
C ILE A 128 7.06 38.51 25.05
N ARG A 129 8.04 39.38 25.29
CA ARG A 129 8.42 39.95 26.57
C ARG A 129 7.28 40.72 27.22
#